data_AF-A0AAU3IFC5-F1
#
_entry.id   AF-A0AAU3IFC5-F1
#
_cell.length_a   1.000
_cell.length_b   1.000
_cell.length_c   1.000
_cell.angle_alpha   90.00
_cell.angle_beta   90.00
_cell.angle_gamma   90.00
#
_symmetry.space_group_name_H-M   'P 1'
#
loop_
_entity.id
_entity.type
_entity.pdbx_description
1 polymer ?
#
loop_
_entity_poly.entity_id
_entity_poly.type
_entity_poly.pdbx_seq_one_letter_code
_entity_poly.pdbx_strand_id
1 'polypeptide(L)'
;MSSENDTPRRPRRHLIVGGVLVAVLAAQSMALVVQQEQIDDLKTQRSKPGPAGPAGPSGPAGLPGPRGLPGPAGKDGVDGKDAAVSVQGNATQTQLSETEARAHCETIASQAYPGNSDSGDETLDSLTDSYSATMHEKTFQRCMGEQGYPQ
;
A
#
# COMPACT_ATOMS: atom_id res chain seq x y z
N MET A 1 74.50 40.26 -70.43
CA MET A 1 73.53 39.14 -70.53
C MET A 1 73.46 38.49 -69.16
N SER A 2 72.41 38.78 -68.41
CA SER A 2 72.21 38.33 -67.03
C SER A 2 71.81 36.86 -67.01
N SER A 3 72.55 36.04 -66.26
CA SER A 3 72.15 34.68 -65.88
C SER A 3 71.99 34.66 -64.37
N GLU A 4 70.78 34.90 -63.90
CA GLU A 4 70.40 34.65 -62.51
C GLU A 4 68.88 34.52 -62.44
N ASN A 5 68.39 33.29 -62.31
CA ASN A 5 67.52 32.90 -61.20
C ASN A 5 67.14 31.43 -61.33
N ASP A 6 67.91 30.57 -60.69
CA ASP A 6 67.45 29.23 -60.34
C ASP A 6 66.95 29.31 -58.89
N THR A 7 65.63 29.37 -58.72
CA THR A 7 65.00 29.45 -57.39
C THR A 7 64.50 28.06 -56.96
N PRO A 8 64.92 27.51 -55.81
CA PRO A 8 64.47 26.19 -55.38
C PRO A 8 63.01 26.23 -54.89
N ARG A 9 62.16 25.38 -55.46
CA ARG A 9 60.77 25.16 -55.02
C ARG A 9 60.74 24.67 -53.57
N ARG A 10 60.29 25.51 -52.63
CA ARG A 10 60.05 25.13 -51.23
C ARG A 10 58.95 24.06 -51.11
N PRO A 11 59.10 23.00 -50.28
CA PRO A 11 58.09 21.97 -50.16
C PRO A 11 56.94 22.40 -49.25
N ARG A 12 55.73 21.96 -49.63
CA ARG A 12 54.42 22.26 -49.05
C ARG A 12 54.25 21.68 -47.62
N ARG A 13 54.93 22.26 -46.62
CA ARG A 13 54.85 21.80 -45.21
C ARG A 13 53.43 21.85 -44.64
N HIS A 14 52.63 22.85 -45.00
CA HIS A 14 51.23 22.97 -44.56
C HIS A 14 50.32 21.87 -45.11
N LEU A 15 50.62 21.35 -46.29
CA LEU A 15 49.78 20.35 -46.95
C LEU A 15 50.01 18.95 -46.35
N ILE A 16 51.23 18.68 -45.87
CA ILE A 16 51.57 17.46 -45.13
C ILE A 16 50.94 17.50 -43.72
N VAL A 17 51.06 18.64 -43.02
CA VAL A 17 50.45 18.82 -41.68
C VAL A 17 48.93 18.72 -41.73
N GLY A 18 48.29 19.32 -42.75
CA GLY A 18 46.85 19.19 -42.97
C GLY A 18 46.42 17.75 -43.25
N GLY A 19 47.19 17.01 -44.07
CA GLY A 19 46.92 15.59 -44.33
C GLY A 19 47.03 14.71 -43.08
N VAL A 20 48.05 14.95 -42.24
CA VAL A 20 48.22 14.24 -40.97
C VAL A 20 47.08 14.55 -39.99
N LEU A 21 46.66 15.81 -39.87
CA LEU A 21 45.56 16.21 -39.00
C LEU A 21 44.24 15.54 -39.41
N VAL A 22 43.94 15.50 -40.71
CA VAL A 22 42.73 14.85 -41.25
C VAL A 22 42.78 13.33 -41.02
N ALA A 23 43.94 12.71 -41.21
CA ALA A 23 44.10 11.28 -40.95
C ALA A 23 43.91 10.93 -39.46
N VAL A 24 44.44 11.75 -38.55
CA VAL A 24 44.26 11.58 -37.10
C VAL A 24 42.80 11.78 -36.69
N LEU A 25 42.13 12.82 -37.20
CA LEU A 25 40.70 13.06 -36.94
C LEU A 25 39.82 11.92 -37.46
N ALA A 26 40.11 11.39 -38.65
CA ALA A 26 39.39 10.25 -39.21
C ALA A 26 39.62 8.97 -38.40
N ALA A 27 40.84 8.74 -37.90
CA ALA A 27 41.12 7.61 -37.02
C ALA A 27 40.42 7.74 -35.66
N GLN A 28 40.40 8.94 -35.07
CA GLN A 28 39.69 9.21 -33.82
C GLN A 28 38.17 9.06 -33.98
N SER A 29 37.59 9.51 -35.10
CA SER A 29 36.15 9.36 -35.35
C SER A 29 35.76 7.88 -35.59
N MET A 30 36.58 7.12 -36.30
CA MET A 30 36.39 5.67 -36.47
C MET A 30 36.41 4.92 -35.12
N ALA A 31 37.31 5.28 -34.21
CA ALA A 31 37.39 4.68 -32.88
C ALA A 31 36.13 4.93 -32.03
N LEU A 32 35.52 6.12 -32.14
CA LEU A 32 34.27 6.44 -31.44
C LEU A 32 33.05 5.71 -32.04
N VAL A 33 33.05 5.39 -33.33
CA VAL A 33 31.96 4.65 -33.98
C VAL A 33 31.90 3.18 -33.53
N VAL A 34 33.04 2.56 -33.21
CA VAL A 34 33.08 1.17 -32.70
C VAL A 34 32.52 1.03 -31.28
N GLN A 35 32.51 2.12 -30.50
CA GLN A 35 32.04 2.09 -29.11
C GLN A 35 30.50 2.25 -28.96
N GLN A 36 29.76 2.41 -30.06
CA GLN A 36 28.32 2.66 -30.03
C GLN A 36 27.42 1.42 -29.94
N GLU A 37 27.95 0.20 -30.08
CA GLU A 37 27.11 -1.01 -30.18
C GLU A 37 26.62 -1.54 -28.82
N GLN A 38 27.31 -1.22 -27.70
CA GLN A 38 26.93 -1.71 -26.37
C GLN A 38 25.82 -0.90 -25.68
N ILE A 39 25.39 0.22 -26.25
CA ILE A 39 24.45 1.14 -25.60
C ILE A 39 22.99 0.82 -25.96
N ASP A 40 22.72 0.25 -27.14
CA ASP A 40 21.34 -0.02 -27.58
C ASP A 40 20.75 -1.31 -27.00
N ASP A 41 21.57 -2.34 -26.76
CA ASP A 41 21.10 -3.57 -26.13
C ASP A 41 20.80 -3.37 -24.62
N LEU A 42 21.59 -2.51 -23.96
CA LEU A 42 21.36 -2.14 -22.55
C LEU A 42 20.10 -1.27 -22.37
N LYS A 43 19.81 -0.38 -23.34
CA LYS A 43 18.59 0.45 -23.33
C LYS A 43 17.34 -0.39 -23.59
N THR A 44 17.39 -1.37 -24.48
CA THR A 44 16.24 -2.24 -24.75
C THR A 44 15.98 -3.25 -23.63
N GLN A 45 17.02 -3.81 -23.00
CA GLN A 45 16.82 -4.65 -21.81
C GLN A 45 16.25 -3.88 -20.62
N ARG A 46 16.66 -2.62 -20.43
CA ARG A 46 16.19 -1.78 -19.32
C ARG A 46 14.78 -1.19 -19.53
N SER A 47 14.25 -1.25 -20.75
CA SER A 47 12.94 -0.69 -21.11
C SER A 47 11.80 -1.69 -21.03
N LYS A 48 12.06 -2.98 -20.78
CA LYS A 48 10.98 -3.93 -20.50
C LYS A 48 10.56 -3.76 -19.04
N PRO A 49 9.31 -3.33 -18.77
CA PRO A 49 8.77 -3.46 -17.43
C PRO A 49 8.92 -4.92 -16.99
N GLY A 50 9.31 -5.12 -15.73
CA GLY A 50 9.33 -6.45 -15.15
C GLY A 50 7.95 -7.11 -15.27
N PRO A 51 7.87 -8.45 -15.18
CA PRO A 51 6.57 -9.11 -15.09
C PRO A 51 5.76 -8.51 -13.93
N ALA A 52 4.45 -8.48 -14.08
CA ALA A 52 3.57 -8.13 -12.97
C ALA A 52 3.89 -9.04 -11.77
N GLY A 53 3.88 -8.47 -10.57
CA GLY A 53 4.06 -9.25 -9.35
C GLY A 53 2.98 -10.34 -9.23
N PRO A 54 3.24 -11.40 -8.43
CA PRO A 54 2.22 -12.40 -8.15
C PRO A 54 1.00 -11.74 -7.51
N ALA A 55 -0.18 -12.36 -7.68
CA ALA A 55 -1.36 -11.98 -6.92
C ALA A 55 -1.08 -12.09 -5.42
N GLY A 56 -1.60 -11.15 -4.63
CA GLY A 56 -1.53 -11.23 -3.17
C GLY A 56 -2.22 -12.49 -2.63
N PRO A 57 -1.90 -12.92 -1.40
CA PRO A 57 -2.58 -14.04 -0.77
C PRO A 57 -4.08 -13.74 -0.62
N SER A 58 -4.90 -14.80 -0.57
CA SER A 58 -6.31 -14.65 -0.19
C SER A 58 -6.42 -14.02 1.19
N GLY A 59 -7.40 -13.14 1.38
CA GLY A 59 -7.71 -12.59 2.69
C GLY A 59 -8.11 -13.68 3.69
N PRO A 60 -8.01 -13.41 5.00
CA PRO A 60 -8.45 -14.35 6.03
C PRO A 60 -9.95 -14.66 5.89
N ALA A 61 -10.36 -15.84 6.36
CA ALA A 61 -11.77 -16.18 6.45
C ALA A 61 -12.51 -15.17 7.34
N GLY A 62 -13.76 -14.86 7.00
CA GLY A 62 -14.62 -14.05 7.86
C GLY A 62 -14.85 -14.73 9.21
N LEU A 63 -15.01 -13.92 10.27
CA LEU A 63 -15.33 -14.43 11.59
C LEU A 63 -16.68 -15.17 11.58
N PRO A 64 -16.85 -16.21 12.43
CA PRO A 64 -18.16 -16.80 12.67
C PRO A 64 -19.18 -15.73 13.07
N GLY A 65 -20.42 -15.89 12.60
CA GLY A 65 -21.50 -15.00 13.02
C GLY A 65 -21.71 -15.04 14.54
N PRO A 66 -22.25 -13.97 15.15
CA PRO A 66 -22.52 -13.93 16.57
C PRO A 66 -23.49 -15.05 16.98
N ARG A 67 -23.36 -15.53 18.23
CA ARG A 67 -24.32 -16.48 18.79
C ARG A 67 -25.71 -15.85 18.81
N GLY A 68 -26.72 -16.62 18.43
CA GLY A 68 -28.11 -16.19 18.54
C GLY A 68 -28.49 -15.81 19.98
N LEU A 69 -29.35 -14.81 20.12
CA LEU A 69 -29.85 -14.36 21.42
C LEU A 69 -30.56 -15.52 22.15
N PRO A 70 -30.49 -15.58 23.50
CA PRO A 70 -31.34 -16.48 24.28
C PRO A 70 -32.82 -16.30 23.90
N GLY A 71 -33.57 -17.40 23.88
CA GLY A 71 -35.02 -17.35 23.67
C GLY A 71 -35.71 -16.53 24.78
N PRO A 72 -36.89 -15.96 24.50
CA PRO A 72 -37.65 -15.25 25.53
C PRO A 72 -37.96 -16.19 26.70
N ALA A 73 -38.06 -15.63 27.90
CA ALA A 73 -38.58 -16.37 29.06
C ALA A 73 -39.95 -16.95 28.72
N GLY A 74 -40.23 -18.16 29.22
CA GLY A 74 -41.56 -18.74 29.10
C GLY A 74 -42.60 -17.79 29.69
N LYS A 75 -43.77 -17.67 29.05
CA LYS A 75 -44.91 -16.94 29.61
C LYS A 75 -45.18 -17.45 31.03
N ASP A 76 -45.44 -16.51 31.94
CA ASP A 76 -45.88 -16.86 33.28
C ASP A 76 -47.11 -17.77 33.20
N GLY A 77 -47.20 -18.72 34.14
CA GLY A 77 -48.42 -19.49 34.31
C GLY A 77 -49.58 -18.53 34.52
N VAL A 78 -50.75 -18.83 33.94
CA VAL A 78 -51.95 -18.06 34.22
C VAL A 78 -52.28 -18.19 35.71
N ASP A 79 -52.07 -17.13 36.47
CA ASP A 79 -52.51 -17.06 37.85
C ASP A 79 -54.03 -17.23 37.90
N GLY A 80 -54.48 -18.08 38.82
CA GLY A 80 -55.89 -18.28 39.09
C GLY A 80 -56.54 -16.93 39.38
N LYS A 81 -57.62 -16.63 38.66
CA LYS A 81 -58.38 -15.38 38.75
C LYS A 81 -58.55 -14.98 40.21
N ASP A 82 -58.18 -13.74 40.56
CA ASP A 82 -59.05 -12.77 41.23
C ASP A 82 -58.42 -11.35 41.33
N ALA A 83 -59.25 -10.37 40.95
CA ALA A 83 -59.26 -8.92 41.24
C ALA A 83 -58.07 -7.98 40.85
N ALA A 84 -58.31 -7.24 39.77
CA ALA A 84 -57.79 -5.94 39.32
C ALA A 84 -56.98 -5.04 40.30
N VAL A 85 -55.83 -4.52 39.82
CA VAL A 85 -55.46 -3.08 39.75
C VAL A 85 -54.30 -2.92 38.75
N SER A 86 -54.38 -1.92 37.87
CA SER A 86 -53.41 -1.57 36.83
C SER A 86 -52.24 -0.72 37.35
N VAL A 87 -50.99 -1.14 37.09
CA VAL A 87 -49.84 -0.24 36.92
C VAL A 87 -48.92 -0.78 35.81
N GLN A 88 -49.06 -0.17 34.64
CA GLN A 88 -48.04 0.25 33.67
C GLN A 88 -46.68 -0.48 33.67
N GLY A 89 -46.39 -1.15 32.55
CA GLY A 89 -45.18 -1.92 32.32
C GLY A 89 -43.87 -1.12 32.35
N ASN A 90 -42.91 -1.66 33.09
CA ASN A 90 -41.48 -1.44 32.92
C ASN A 90 -40.88 -2.82 32.69
N ALA A 91 -40.60 -3.14 31.42
CA ALA A 91 -39.73 -4.25 31.09
C ALA A 91 -38.32 -3.86 31.53
N THR A 92 -37.90 -4.38 32.67
CA THR A 92 -36.49 -4.34 33.08
C THR A 92 -35.73 -5.31 32.17
N GLN A 93 -35.46 -4.87 30.95
CA GLN A 93 -34.32 -5.34 30.17
C GLN A 93 -33.12 -5.14 31.09
N THR A 94 -32.46 -6.22 31.50
CA THR A 94 -31.30 -6.17 32.39
C THR A 94 -30.34 -5.13 31.81
N GLN A 95 -30.27 -3.97 32.45
CA GLN A 95 -29.29 -2.95 32.13
C GLN A 95 -27.94 -3.57 32.46
N LEU A 96 -27.21 -4.05 31.45
CA LEU A 96 -25.75 -4.10 31.57
C LEU A 96 -25.34 -2.70 32.05
N SER A 97 -24.51 -2.61 33.07
CA SER A 97 -24.01 -1.29 33.44
C SER A 97 -23.27 -0.69 32.23
N GLU A 98 -23.29 0.64 32.08
CA GLU A 98 -22.59 1.33 30.98
C GLU A 98 -21.12 0.87 30.85
N THR A 99 -20.49 0.56 31.99
CA THR A 99 -19.13 0.01 32.08
C THR A 99 -19.00 -1.40 31.53
N GLU A 100 -19.96 -2.29 31.81
CA GLU A 100 -19.97 -3.66 31.28
C GLU A 100 -20.26 -3.68 29.78
N ALA A 101 -21.16 -2.82 29.30
CA ALA A 101 -21.44 -2.64 27.88
C ALA A 101 -20.19 -2.16 27.13
N ARG A 102 -19.48 -1.17 27.68
CA ARG A 102 -18.21 -0.68 27.13
C ARG A 102 -17.14 -1.77 27.09
N ALA A 103 -16.95 -2.52 28.18
CA ALA A 103 -15.96 -3.60 28.23
C ALA A 103 -16.27 -4.73 27.23
N HIS A 104 -17.55 -5.05 27.06
CA HIS A 104 -18.01 -6.02 26.07
C HIS A 104 -17.76 -5.55 24.63
N CYS A 105 -18.14 -4.31 24.31
CA CYS A 105 -17.94 -3.75 22.98
C CYS A 105 -16.45 -3.54 22.63
N GLU A 106 -15.63 -3.17 23.61
CA GLU A 106 -14.17 -3.10 23.48
C GLU A 106 -13.57 -4.47 23.14
N THR A 107 -14.07 -5.52 23.81
CA THR A 107 -13.66 -6.90 23.56
C THR A 107 -14.03 -7.35 22.15
N ILE A 108 -15.21 -6.97 21.64
CA ILE A 108 -15.61 -7.26 20.25
C ILE A 108 -14.72 -6.51 19.25
N ALA A 109 -14.47 -5.22 19.49
CA ALA A 109 -13.68 -4.40 18.59
C ALA A 109 -12.22 -4.87 18.51
N SER A 110 -11.62 -5.25 19.64
CA SER A 110 -10.24 -5.77 19.71
C SER A 110 -10.10 -7.16 19.10
N GLN A 111 -11.11 -8.02 19.22
CA GLN A 111 -11.12 -9.33 18.55
C GLN A 111 -11.28 -9.21 17.03
N ALA A 112 -12.09 -8.26 16.57
CA ALA A 112 -12.31 -8.04 15.14
C ALA A 112 -11.11 -7.35 14.47
N TYR A 113 -10.46 -6.43 15.18
CA TYR A 113 -9.34 -5.63 14.69
C TYR A 113 -8.21 -5.62 15.72
N PRO A 114 -7.35 -6.65 15.73
CA PRO A 114 -6.17 -6.64 16.57
C PRO A 114 -5.21 -5.54 16.10
N GLY A 115 -4.59 -4.84 17.05
CA GLY A 115 -3.55 -3.86 16.78
C GLY A 115 -2.16 -4.51 16.66
N ASN A 116 -1.23 -3.75 16.10
CA ASN A 116 0.19 -4.07 15.91
C ASN A 116 0.41 -5.17 14.89
N SER A 117 0.51 -4.75 13.63
CA SER A 117 1.03 -5.60 12.56
C SER A 117 2.56 -5.60 12.58
N ASP A 118 3.18 -6.78 12.50
CA ASP A 118 4.62 -6.94 12.35
C ASP A 118 4.87 -7.70 11.05
N SER A 119 4.80 -6.96 9.95
CA SER A 119 5.05 -7.49 8.60
C SER A 119 6.51 -7.30 8.17
N GLY A 120 7.32 -6.60 8.97
CA GLY A 120 8.69 -6.22 8.63
C GLY A 120 8.79 -5.06 7.64
N ASP A 121 7.64 -4.48 7.24
CA ASP A 121 7.53 -3.28 6.42
C ASP A 121 6.80 -2.20 7.23
N GLU A 122 7.57 -1.21 7.71
CA GLU A 122 7.06 -0.11 8.55
C GLU A 122 5.93 0.68 7.87
N THR A 123 5.94 0.78 6.54
CA THR A 123 4.89 1.51 5.81
C THR A 123 3.59 0.72 5.77
N LEU A 124 3.69 -0.61 5.62
CA LEU A 124 2.54 -1.50 5.64
C LEU A 124 1.99 -1.65 7.06
N ASP A 125 2.85 -1.73 8.05
CA ASP A 125 2.49 -1.79 9.47
C ASP A 125 1.74 -0.52 9.88
N SER A 126 2.24 0.67 9.50
CA SER A 126 1.57 1.95 9.77
C SER A 126 0.18 2.03 9.12
N LEU A 127 0.04 1.61 7.86
CA LEU A 127 -1.26 1.60 7.18
C LEU A 127 -2.23 0.60 7.82
N THR A 128 -1.73 -0.57 8.20
CA THR A 128 -2.54 -1.63 8.78
C THR A 128 -3.00 -1.26 10.18
N ASP A 129 -2.13 -0.68 11.00
CA ASP A 129 -2.47 -0.17 12.33
C ASP A 129 -3.45 1.00 12.24
N SER A 130 -3.26 1.93 11.29
CA SER A 130 -4.19 3.04 11.06
C SER A 130 -5.58 2.55 10.63
N TYR A 131 -5.63 1.54 9.76
CA TYR A 131 -6.88 0.95 9.30
C TYR A 131 -7.58 0.20 10.44
N SER A 132 -6.85 -0.67 11.15
CA SER A 132 -7.36 -1.43 12.29
C SER A 132 -7.88 -0.52 13.40
N ALA A 133 -7.18 0.57 13.73
CA ALA A 133 -7.64 1.55 14.71
C ALA A 133 -8.97 2.22 14.28
N THR A 134 -9.09 2.59 13.01
CA THR A 134 -10.32 3.21 12.48
C THR A 134 -11.50 2.25 12.53
N MET A 135 -11.26 0.98 12.19
CA MET A 135 -12.31 -0.03 12.16
C MET A 135 -12.67 -0.53 13.56
N HIS A 136 -11.71 -0.57 14.48
CA HIS A 136 -11.91 -0.83 15.89
C HIS A 136 -12.92 0.17 16.47
N GLU A 137 -12.67 1.47 16.29
CA GLU A 137 -13.54 2.55 16.76
C GLU A 137 -14.96 2.44 16.19
N LYS A 138 -15.09 2.25 14.87
CA LYS A 138 -16.42 2.08 14.23
C LYS A 138 -17.18 0.86 14.73
N THR A 139 -16.46 -0.21 15.04
CA THR A 139 -17.05 -1.45 15.55
C THR A 139 -17.52 -1.28 16.98
N PHE A 140 -16.70 -0.61 17.81
CA PHE A 140 -17.08 -0.19 19.16
C PHE A 140 -18.35 0.67 19.13
N GLN A 141 -18.38 1.71 18.28
CA GLN A 141 -19.53 2.61 18.19
C GLN A 141 -20.81 1.90 17.74
N ARG A 142 -20.70 1.02 16.74
CA ARG A 142 -21.85 0.21 16.28
C ARG A 142 -22.39 -0.67 17.40
N CYS A 143 -21.50 -1.33 18.15
CA CYS A 143 -21.89 -2.17 19.28
C CYS A 143 -22.59 -1.37 20.38
N MET A 144 -22.06 -0.19 20.75
CA MET A 144 -22.68 0.70 21.73
C MET A 144 -24.05 1.20 21.26
N GLY A 145 -24.20 1.47 19.96
CA GLY A 145 -25.45 1.94 19.36
C GLY A 145 -26.55 0.88 19.28
N GLU A 146 -26.17 -0.38 18.99
CA GLU A 146 -27.10 -1.52 19.02
C GLU A 146 -27.61 -1.83 20.43
N GLN A 147 -26.80 -1.53 21.44
CA GLN A 147 -27.12 -1.74 22.85
C GLN A 147 -27.86 -0.55 23.49
N GLY A 148 -28.08 0.55 22.73
CA GLY A 148 -28.84 1.72 23.18
C GLY A 148 -28.08 2.66 24.13
N TYR A 149 -26.75 2.53 24.23
CA TYR A 149 -25.92 3.41 25.04
C TYR A 149 -25.43 4.61 24.21
N PRO A 150 -25.36 5.82 24.80
CA PRO A 150 -24.80 6.98 24.13
C PRO A 150 -23.31 6.78 23.80
N GLN A 151 -22.87 7.38 22.69
CA GLN A 151 -21.51 7.36 22.15
C GLN A 151 -20.67 8.49 22.75
#